data_AF-A0A534N9E0-F1
#
_entry.id   AF-A0A534N9E0-F1
#
_cell.length_a   1.000
_cell.length_b   1.000
_cell.length_c   1.000
_cell.angle_alpha   90.00
_cell.angle_beta   90.00
_cell.angle_gamma   90.00
#
_symmetry.space_group_name_H-M   'P 1'
#
loop_
_entity.id
_entity.type
_entity.pdbx_description
1 polymer ?
#
loop_
_entity_poly.entity_id
_entity_poly.type
_entity_poly.pdbx_seq_one_letter_code
_entity_poly.pdbx_strand_id
1 'polypeptide(L)'
;MSLFLVNRYRYHIATINGDPWLMLDRGLDFNQNGTTPEVTSGGTPDTADEIPIAHGVEGMQIAYLLRPSTTIAAPDNGTDWVIGDTPGVIEEPDPTLTAPAQNTADTDPIRYNLHPANIRGVRIRLTMRSLRQDITQPMPWAGDPAVAAGSTAIENRNDFTAVTLGRYRRFFSSVTVTTPNLNSKNPFIF
;
A
#
# COMPACT_ATOMS: atom_id res chain seq x y z
N MET A 1 17.66 -7.38 -30.51
CA MET A 1 16.50 -7.41 -29.59
C MET A 1 17.05 -7.13 -28.20
N SER A 2 16.73 -5.97 -27.63
CA SER A 2 17.28 -5.54 -26.35
C SER A 2 16.32 -5.96 -25.24
N LEU A 3 16.76 -6.89 -24.39
CA LEU A 3 16.09 -7.23 -23.13
C LEU A 3 16.59 -6.25 -22.08
N PHE A 4 15.71 -5.51 -21.43
CA PHE A 4 16.04 -4.75 -20.22
C PHE A 4 15.29 -5.40 -19.05
N LEU A 5 16.04 -5.74 -18.00
CA LEU A 5 15.52 -6.38 -16.80
C LEU A 5 15.14 -5.29 -15.82
N VAL A 6 13.85 -5.18 -15.52
CA VAL A 6 13.36 -4.34 -14.44
C VAL A 6 13.46 -5.14 -13.14
N ASN A 7 14.22 -4.65 -12.16
CA ASN A 7 14.38 -5.34 -10.88
C ASN A 7 13.08 -5.30 -10.05
N ARG A 8 12.43 -4.13 -9.98
CA ARG A 8 11.21 -3.93 -9.19
C ARG A 8 10.41 -2.69 -9.60
N TYR A 9 9.11 -2.67 -9.29
CA TYR A 9 8.32 -1.46 -9.15
C TYR A 9 7.86 -1.27 -7.70
N ARG A 10 8.16 -0.10 -7.10
CA ARG A 10 7.65 0.27 -5.75
C ARG A 10 7.05 1.67 -5.77
N TYR A 11 5.84 1.76 -5.25
CA TYR A 11 5.27 3.02 -4.79
C TYR A 11 5.73 3.32 -3.37
N HIS A 12 6.13 4.55 -3.10
CA HIS A 12 6.39 5.03 -1.74
C HIS A 12 6.13 6.54 -1.63
N ILE A 13 6.06 7.01 -0.39
CA ILE A 13 5.98 8.43 -0.09
C ILE A 13 7.41 8.96 0.11
N ALA A 14 7.70 10.11 -0.49
CA ALA A 14 8.94 10.84 -0.28
C ALA A 14 8.64 12.33 -0.02
N THR A 15 9.56 13.00 0.69
CA THR A 15 9.48 14.45 0.91
C THR A 15 10.48 15.15 -0.01
N ILE A 16 9.98 15.99 -0.92
CA ILE A 16 10.77 16.78 -1.86
C ILE A 16 10.51 18.26 -1.55
N ASN A 17 11.56 19.01 -1.22
CA ASN A 17 11.47 20.44 -0.85
C ASN A 17 10.47 20.74 0.30
N GLY A 18 10.29 19.80 1.23
CA GLY A 18 9.34 19.93 2.34
C GLY A 18 7.90 19.51 2.02
N ASP A 19 7.61 19.17 0.76
CA ASP A 19 6.30 18.68 0.35
C ASP A 19 6.30 17.16 0.14
N PRO A 20 5.21 16.43 0.46
CA PRO A 20 5.13 15.00 0.28
C PRO A 20 4.64 14.65 -1.13
N TRP A 21 5.22 13.59 -1.70
CA TRP A 21 4.95 13.08 -3.03
C TRP A 21 4.79 11.57 -3.01
N LEU A 22 3.84 11.08 -3.81
CA LEU A 22 3.82 9.68 -4.22
C LEU A 22 4.84 9.50 -5.34
N MET A 23 5.82 8.64 -5.12
CA MET A 23 6.92 8.34 -6.03
C MET A 23 6.82 6.91 -6.54
N LEU A 24 7.29 6.69 -7.77
CA LEU A 24 7.47 5.37 -8.36
C LEU A 24 8.96 5.10 -8.59
N ASP A 25 9.48 4.15 -7.82
CA ASP A 25 10.75 3.50 -8.05
C ASP A 25 10.53 2.38 -9.09
N ARG A 26 11.29 2.43 -10.19
CA ARG A 26 11.25 1.44 -11.27
C ARG A 26 12.47 0.52 -11.27
N GLY A 27 13.41 0.68 -10.32
CA GLY A 27 14.68 -0.03 -10.31
C GLY A 27 15.51 0.17 -11.58
N LEU A 28 15.42 1.35 -12.19
CA LEU A 28 16.13 1.72 -13.42
C LEU A 28 17.07 2.90 -13.15
N ASP A 29 18.28 2.83 -13.68
CA ASP A 29 19.20 3.96 -13.82
C ASP A 29 18.74 4.79 -15.03
N PHE A 30 17.91 5.80 -14.80
CA PHE A 30 17.28 6.58 -15.87
C PHE A 30 18.20 7.71 -16.34
N ASN A 31 18.96 8.31 -15.41
CA ASN A 31 19.88 9.39 -15.69
C ASN A 31 21.29 8.91 -16.14
N GLN A 32 21.53 7.59 -16.13
CA GLN A 32 22.75 6.91 -16.57
C GLN A 32 24.00 7.26 -15.75
N ASN A 33 23.84 7.46 -14.44
CA ASN A 33 24.95 7.79 -13.55
C ASN A 33 25.58 6.56 -12.87
N GLY A 34 25.12 5.35 -13.21
CA GLY A 34 25.63 4.09 -12.68
C GLY A 34 25.04 3.70 -11.32
N THR A 35 24.02 4.40 -10.84
CA THR A 35 23.28 4.10 -9.61
C THR A 35 21.79 3.93 -9.90
N THR A 36 21.06 3.33 -8.96
CA THR A 36 19.60 3.14 -9.09
C THR A 36 18.92 3.61 -7.82
N PRO A 37 17.59 3.79 -7.80
CA PRO A 37 16.87 4.14 -6.57
C PRO A 37 16.97 3.11 -5.44
N GLU A 38 17.53 1.92 -5.70
CA GLU A 38 17.66 0.87 -4.70
C GLU A 38 18.82 1.15 -3.74
N VAL A 39 18.53 1.07 -2.45
CA VAL A 39 19.56 0.90 -1.41
C VAL A 39 20.05 -0.54 -1.49
N THR A 40 20.95 -0.85 -2.43
CA THR A 40 21.78 -2.06 -2.28
C THR A 40 22.66 -1.86 -1.04
N SER A 41 22.91 -2.94 -0.29
CA SER A 41 23.49 -2.90 1.06
C SER A 41 24.76 -2.02 1.16
N GLY A 42 24.60 -0.74 1.51
CA GLY A 42 25.68 0.24 1.69
C GLY A 42 25.72 1.43 0.73
N GLY A 43 24.85 1.52 -0.28
CA GLY A 43 24.78 2.66 -1.21
C GLY A 43 23.75 3.73 -0.82
N THR A 44 23.97 4.98 -1.26
CA THR A 44 22.94 6.04 -1.22
C THR A 44 21.96 5.81 -2.38
N PRO A 45 20.64 5.72 -2.12
CA PRO A 45 19.67 5.53 -3.20
C PRO A 45 19.62 6.75 -4.12
N ASP A 46 19.62 6.52 -5.44
CA ASP A 46 19.46 7.60 -6.40
C ASP A 46 17.98 7.97 -6.60
N THR A 47 17.50 8.84 -5.73
CA THR A 47 16.14 9.37 -5.81
C THR A 47 15.87 10.21 -7.07
N ALA A 48 16.90 10.60 -7.84
CA ALA A 48 16.70 11.36 -9.08
C ALA A 48 16.14 10.49 -10.23
N ASP A 49 16.23 9.17 -10.11
CA ASP A 49 15.67 8.21 -11.07
C ASP A 49 14.20 7.84 -10.80
N GLU A 50 13.67 8.25 -9.65
CA GLU A 50 12.28 8.03 -9.26
C GLU A 50 11.33 8.92 -10.09
N ILE A 51 10.17 8.38 -10.45
CA ILE A 51 9.14 9.17 -11.13
C ILE A 51 8.19 9.78 -10.09
N PRO A 52 7.99 11.11 -10.07
CA PRO A 52 6.93 11.72 -9.29
C PRO A 52 5.56 11.40 -9.91
N ILE A 53 4.68 10.77 -9.14
CA ILE A 53 3.34 10.37 -9.58
C ILE A 53 2.30 11.41 -9.17
N ALA A 54 2.32 11.84 -7.91
CA ALA A 54 1.34 12.79 -7.41
C ALA A 54 1.88 13.62 -6.24
N HIS A 55 1.68 14.94 -6.33
CA HIS A 55 2.01 15.89 -5.27
C HIS A 55 0.94 15.87 -4.17
N GLY A 56 1.35 16.03 -2.91
CA GLY A 56 0.46 16.17 -1.76
C GLY A 56 -0.03 14.83 -1.20
N VAL A 57 0.47 13.70 -1.68
CA VAL A 57 0.16 12.39 -1.10
C VAL A 57 1.05 12.17 0.11
N GLU A 58 0.44 12.10 1.29
CA GLU A 58 1.12 11.97 2.57
C GLU A 58 1.22 10.51 3.03
N GLY A 59 0.30 9.67 2.54
CA GLY A 59 0.22 8.27 2.92
C GLY A 59 -0.43 7.45 1.82
N MET A 60 0.10 6.25 1.64
CA MET A 60 -0.49 5.20 0.82
C MET A 60 -0.48 3.91 1.63
N GLN A 61 -1.63 3.25 1.69
CA GLN A 61 -1.81 2.00 2.40
C GLN A 61 -2.52 0.99 1.52
N ILE A 62 -2.20 -0.28 1.75
CA ILE A 62 -2.71 -1.41 1.02
C ILE A 62 -3.20 -2.43 2.04
N ALA A 63 -4.44 -2.87 1.88
CA ALA A 63 -5.01 -4.00 2.62
C ALA A 63 -5.49 -5.08 1.63
N TYR A 64 -5.48 -6.33 2.06
CA TYR A 64 -5.79 -7.48 1.21
C TYR A 64 -7.06 -8.16 1.66
N LEU A 65 -8.02 -8.31 0.74
CA LEU A 65 -9.30 -8.92 1.04
C LEU A 65 -9.23 -10.41 0.76
N LEU A 66 -9.60 -11.22 1.76
CA LEU A 66 -9.79 -12.66 1.64
C LEU A 66 -11.26 -12.99 1.39
N ARG A 67 -11.54 -14.25 1.04
CA ARG A 67 -12.92 -14.74 0.96
C ARG A 67 -13.45 -14.95 2.38
N PRO A 68 -14.60 -14.36 2.76
CA PRO A 68 -15.19 -14.60 4.07
C PRO A 68 -15.74 -16.03 4.22
N SER A 69 -15.69 -16.54 5.44
CA SER A 69 -16.32 -17.79 5.88
C SER A 69 -17.11 -17.58 7.16
N THR A 70 -18.19 -18.35 7.33
CA THR A 70 -18.98 -18.38 8.56
C THR A 70 -18.61 -19.54 9.48
N THR A 71 -17.75 -20.46 9.02
CA THR A 71 -17.37 -21.69 9.75
C THR A 71 -15.90 -21.73 10.14
N ILE A 72 -15.08 -20.86 9.55
CA ILE A 72 -13.65 -20.74 9.83
C ILE A 72 -13.43 -19.33 10.39
N ALA A 73 -12.64 -19.22 11.45
CA ALA A 73 -12.26 -17.92 11.99
C ALA A 73 -11.37 -17.18 10.99
N ALA A 74 -11.54 -15.87 10.89
CA ALA A 74 -10.72 -15.08 9.99
C ALA A 74 -9.26 -15.08 10.49
N PRO A 75 -8.27 -15.21 9.60
CA PRO A 75 -6.86 -15.36 9.99
C PRO A 75 -6.18 -14.03 10.36
N ASP A 76 -6.96 -12.96 10.53
CA ASP A 76 -6.54 -11.58 10.79
C ASP A 76 -6.58 -11.24 12.30
N ASN A 77 -5.72 -10.34 12.78
CA ASN A 77 -5.68 -9.89 14.18
C ASN A 77 -6.89 -9.02 14.56
N GLY A 78 -7.50 -8.33 13.61
CA GLY A 78 -8.76 -7.58 13.74
C GLY A 78 -9.99 -8.49 13.71
N THR A 79 -9.81 -9.80 13.54
CA THR A 79 -10.87 -10.82 13.47
C THR A 79 -11.82 -10.64 12.29
N ASP A 80 -11.37 -10.00 11.22
CA ASP A 80 -12.11 -9.86 9.97
C ASP A 80 -11.34 -10.46 8.76
N TRP A 81 -11.91 -10.34 7.56
CA TRP A 81 -11.36 -10.93 6.35
C TRP A 81 -10.51 -9.96 5.52
N VAL A 82 -9.95 -8.94 6.17
CA VAL A 82 -9.16 -7.87 5.54
C VAL A 82 -7.78 -7.83 6.20
N ILE A 83 -6.79 -8.42 5.52
CA ILE A 83 -5.43 -8.44 6.03
C ILE A 83 -4.83 -7.05 5.89
N GLY A 84 -4.36 -6.52 7.00
CA GLY A 84 -3.68 -5.25 6.99
C GLY A 84 -4.63 -4.05 6.97
N ASP A 85 -5.77 -4.14 7.66
CA ASP A 85 -6.48 -2.95 8.12
C ASP A 85 -6.47 -2.78 9.66
N THR A 86 -5.95 -3.76 10.40
CA THR A 86 -5.83 -3.71 11.85
C THR A 86 -4.86 -2.62 12.32
N PRO A 87 -5.26 -1.69 13.19
CA PRO A 87 -4.42 -0.56 13.59
C PRO A 87 -3.29 -1.00 14.54
N GLY A 88 -2.05 -0.57 14.23
CA GLY A 88 -0.90 -0.78 15.12
C GLY A 88 -0.29 -2.19 15.07
N VAL A 89 -0.82 -3.08 14.23
CA VAL A 89 -0.27 -4.41 13.99
C VAL A 89 0.14 -4.48 12.54
N ILE A 90 1.41 -4.80 12.27
CA ILE A 90 1.88 -5.02 10.89
C ILE A 90 1.39 -6.39 10.45
N GLU A 91 0.46 -6.42 9.51
CA GLU A 91 -0.06 -7.65 8.91
C GLU A 91 0.18 -7.68 7.42
N GLU A 92 0.75 -8.77 6.96
CA GLU A 92 1.05 -8.98 5.55
C GLU A 92 0.68 -10.42 5.18
N PRO A 93 0.32 -10.67 3.91
CA PRO A 93 0.20 -12.02 3.38
C PRO A 93 1.49 -12.82 3.63
N ASP A 94 1.35 -14.08 4.04
CA ASP A 94 2.47 -14.96 4.37
C ASP A 94 2.72 -15.97 3.25
N PRO A 95 3.74 -15.77 2.39
CA PRO A 95 4.05 -16.69 1.30
C PRO A 95 4.65 -18.02 1.78
N THR A 96 4.95 -18.19 3.07
CA THR A 96 5.50 -19.44 3.62
C THR A 96 4.42 -20.45 4.01
N LEU A 97 3.16 -20.02 4.13
CA LEU A 97 2.03 -20.90 4.38
C LEU A 97 1.75 -21.82 3.20
N THR A 98 1.03 -22.91 3.44
CA THR A 98 0.67 -23.82 2.35
C THR A 98 -0.31 -23.15 1.40
N ALA A 99 0.08 -23.07 0.13
CA ALA A 99 -0.77 -22.57 -0.95
C ALA A 99 -1.88 -23.57 -1.30
N PRO A 100 -3.11 -23.13 -1.57
CA PRO A 100 -4.10 -23.99 -2.20
C PRO A 100 -3.65 -24.40 -3.61
N ALA A 101 -3.73 -25.69 -3.91
CA ALA A 101 -3.64 -26.18 -5.29
C ALA A 101 -4.87 -25.73 -6.12
N GLN A 102 -4.74 -25.76 -7.46
CA GLN A 102 -5.84 -25.39 -8.36
C GLN A 102 -7.13 -26.19 -8.13
N ASN A 103 -7.01 -27.49 -7.84
CA ASN A 103 -8.13 -28.41 -7.61
C ASN A 103 -8.63 -28.44 -6.16
N THR A 104 -8.02 -27.68 -5.25
CA THR A 104 -8.48 -27.54 -3.87
C THR A 104 -9.94 -27.12 -3.84
N ALA A 105 -10.78 -27.79 -3.05
CA ALA A 105 -12.19 -27.45 -2.95
C ALA A 105 -12.38 -26.00 -2.42
N ASP A 106 -13.46 -25.34 -2.81
CA ASP A 106 -13.76 -23.97 -2.34
C ASP A 106 -14.03 -23.92 -0.82
N THR A 107 -14.40 -25.06 -0.23
CA THR A 107 -14.67 -25.25 1.20
C THR A 107 -13.44 -25.70 1.99
N ASP A 108 -12.30 -25.94 1.35
CA ASP A 108 -11.10 -26.43 2.02
C ASP A 108 -10.51 -25.34 2.93
N PRO A 109 -10.18 -25.64 4.21
CA PRO A 109 -9.56 -24.69 5.13
C PRO A 109 -8.31 -24.00 4.60
N ILE A 110 -7.53 -24.64 3.73
CA ILE A 110 -6.33 -24.03 3.13
C ILE A 110 -6.63 -22.80 2.26
N ARG A 111 -7.90 -22.58 1.87
CA ARG A 111 -8.34 -21.37 1.16
C ARG A 111 -8.64 -20.17 2.08
N TYR A 112 -8.51 -20.35 3.39
CA TYR A 112 -8.87 -19.37 4.42
C TYR A 112 -7.68 -19.04 5.35
N ASN A 113 -6.45 -19.12 4.83
CA ASN A 113 -5.22 -18.72 5.52
C ASN A 113 -4.60 -17.46 4.88
N LEU A 114 -3.51 -16.93 5.45
CA LEU A 114 -2.83 -15.71 5.00
C LEU A 114 -2.00 -15.89 3.70
N HIS A 115 -2.03 -17.05 3.06
CA HIS A 115 -1.22 -17.26 1.86
C HIS A 115 -1.66 -16.29 0.74
N PRO A 116 -0.75 -15.61 0.02
CA PRO A 116 -1.08 -14.64 -1.02
C PRO A 116 -2.02 -15.17 -2.12
N ALA A 117 -1.97 -16.46 -2.43
CA ALA A 117 -2.90 -17.10 -3.38
C ALA A 117 -4.38 -17.08 -2.94
N ASN A 118 -4.67 -16.72 -1.68
CA ASN A 118 -6.03 -16.56 -1.16
C ASN A 118 -6.59 -15.15 -1.26
N ILE A 119 -5.79 -14.18 -1.72
CA ILE A 119 -6.23 -12.80 -1.95
C ILE A 119 -7.29 -12.76 -3.05
N ARG A 120 -8.40 -12.07 -2.79
CA ARG A 120 -9.55 -11.89 -3.69
C ARG A 120 -9.83 -10.43 -4.03
N GLY A 121 -9.22 -9.51 -3.28
CA GLY A 121 -9.22 -8.10 -3.62
C GLY A 121 -8.08 -7.38 -2.92
N VAL A 122 -7.81 -6.18 -3.39
CA VAL A 122 -6.88 -5.25 -2.78
C VAL A 122 -7.63 -3.96 -2.53
N ARG A 123 -7.55 -3.45 -1.31
CA ARG A 123 -8.00 -2.11 -0.98
C ARG A 123 -6.78 -1.20 -0.93
N ILE A 124 -6.88 -0.06 -1.59
CA ILE A 124 -5.85 0.96 -1.62
C ILE A 124 -6.45 2.21 -1.01
N ARG A 125 -5.78 2.74 0.02
CA ARG A 125 -6.14 3.99 0.66
C ARG A 125 -5.05 5.02 0.46
N LEU A 126 -5.45 6.22 0.06
CA LEU A 126 -4.58 7.38 -0.06
C LEU A 126 -5.01 8.46 0.94
N THR A 127 -4.03 9.00 1.64
CA THR A 127 -4.15 10.21 2.44
C THR A 127 -3.46 11.34 1.69
N MET A 128 -4.23 12.36 1.31
CA MET A 128 -3.77 13.45 0.47
C MET A 128 -4.05 14.78 1.15
N ARG A 129 -3.19 15.77 0.95
CA ARG A 129 -3.44 17.16 1.38
C ARG A 129 -3.63 18.09 0.20
N SER A 130 -4.34 19.19 0.42
CA SER A 130 -4.41 20.28 -0.56
C SER A 130 -3.01 20.88 -0.78
N LEU A 131 -2.77 21.37 -1.99
CA LEU A 131 -1.53 22.09 -2.33
C LEU A 131 -1.58 23.56 -1.93
N ARG A 132 -2.75 24.04 -1.50
CA ARG A 132 -2.98 25.42 -1.06
C ARG A 132 -3.57 25.40 0.33
N GLN A 133 -3.11 26.33 1.14
CA GLN A 133 -3.69 26.58 2.46
C GLN A 133 -5.13 27.06 2.30
N ASP A 134 -5.98 26.64 3.23
CA ASP A 134 -7.29 27.23 3.42
C ASP A 134 -7.14 28.52 4.24
N ILE A 135 -7.04 29.64 3.54
CA ILE A 135 -6.90 30.97 4.15
C ILE A 135 -8.14 31.41 4.94
N THR A 136 -9.28 30.72 4.78
CA THR A 136 -10.50 31.01 5.55
C THR A 136 -10.44 30.45 6.97
N GLN A 137 -9.51 29.54 7.24
CA GLN A 137 -9.33 28.95 8.57
C GLN A 137 -8.43 29.84 9.44
N PRO A 138 -8.70 29.94 10.76
CA PRO A 138 -7.91 30.79 11.65
C PRO A 138 -6.46 30.27 11.77
N MET A 139 -5.51 31.15 12.10
CA MET A 139 -4.26 30.70 12.74
C MET A 139 -4.64 30.55 14.21
N PRO A 140 -4.54 29.37 14.83
CA PRO A 140 -3.54 28.32 14.64
C PRO A 140 -4.11 26.97 14.13
N TRP A 141 -5.09 26.98 13.21
CA TRP A 141 -5.67 25.72 12.75
C TRP A 141 -4.60 24.79 12.14
N ALA A 142 -4.42 23.62 12.76
CA ALA A 142 -3.37 22.65 12.43
C ALA A 142 -3.61 21.93 11.10
N GLY A 143 -4.78 22.14 10.47
CA GLY A 143 -5.26 21.38 9.31
C GLY A 143 -6.26 20.29 9.70
N ASP A 144 -6.76 19.58 8.70
CA ASP A 144 -7.65 18.44 8.92
C ASP A 144 -6.88 17.29 9.63
N PRO A 145 -7.54 16.51 10.51
CA PRO A 145 -6.89 15.45 11.28
C PRO A 145 -6.32 14.34 10.39
N ALA A 146 -5.32 13.61 10.88
CA ALA A 146 -4.65 12.50 10.17
C ALA A 146 -5.54 11.26 9.95
N VAL A 147 -6.61 11.16 10.72
CA VAL A 147 -7.65 10.14 10.61
C VAL A 147 -9.00 10.85 10.41
N ALA A 148 -9.87 10.26 9.60
CA ALA A 148 -11.23 10.76 9.45
C ALA A 148 -11.96 10.75 10.81
N ALA A 149 -12.85 11.72 11.05
CA ALA A 149 -13.63 11.77 12.28
C ALA A 149 -14.43 10.46 12.46
N GLY A 150 -14.33 9.84 13.64
CA GLY A 150 -14.94 8.53 13.93
C GLY A 150 -14.14 7.31 13.46
N SER A 151 -12.99 7.51 12.81
CA SER A 151 -12.03 6.44 12.49
C SER A 151 -10.91 6.43 13.52
N THR A 152 -10.60 5.24 14.05
CA THR A 152 -9.45 5.04 14.95
C THR A 152 -8.14 4.82 14.18
N ALA A 153 -8.18 4.71 12.85
CA ALA A 153 -7.02 4.22 12.12
C ALA A 153 -6.85 4.69 10.67
N ILE A 154 -5.58 4.61 10.30
CA ILE A 154 -5.04 4.58 8.96
C ILE A 154 -4.57 3.11 8.84
N GLU A 155 -5.19 2.32 7.97
CA GLU A 155 -5.00 0.87 7.76
C GLU A 155 -3.54 0.40 7.97
N ASN A 156 -3.27 -0.42 9.00
CA ASN A 156 -2.06 -1.25 9.22
C ASN A 156 -0.66 -0.60 9.35
N ARG A 157 -0.30 0.45 8.60
CA ARG A 157 1.07 0.99 8.68
C ARG A 157 1.23 2.04 9.78
N ASN A 158 1.98 1.67 10.80
CA ASN A 158 2.41 2.52 11.92
C ASN A 158 3.51 3.53 11.55
N ASP A 159 3.93 3.58 10.29
CA ASP A 159 4.93 4.52 9.78
C ASP A 159 4.32 5.84 9.27
N PHE A 160 2.99 5.96 9.26
CA PHE A 160 2.36 7.24 9.00
C PHE A 160 2.64 8.20 10.16
N THR A 161 3.57 9.11 9.93
CA THR A 161 3.85 10.20 10.87
C THR A 161 2.92 11.35 10.55
N ALA A 162 1.91 11.56 11.39
CA ALA A 162 0.98 12.69 11.25
C ALA A 162 1.74 14.02 11.34
N VAL A 163 1.73 14.78 10.25
CA VAL A 163 2.31 16.13 10.18
C VAL A 163 1.25 17.20 10.45
N THR A 164 1.63 18.23 11.21
CA THR A 164 0.85 19.48 11.32
C THR A 164 0.86 20.17 9.96
N LEU A 165 -0.31 20.30 9.36
CA LEU A 165 -0.46 20.82 8.02
C LEU A 165 -0.39 22.35 7.98
N GLY A 166 -0.73 23.05 9.06
CA GLY A 166 -0.71 24.52 9.05
C GLY A 166 -1.65 25.09 7.98
N ARG A 167 -2.94 24.80 8.12
CA ARG A 167 -4.04 25.16 7.22
C ARG A 167 -4.19 24.41 5.89
N TYR A 168 -3.45 23.35 5.60
CA TYR A 168 -3.86 22.47 4.49
C TYR A 168 -5.07 21.61 4.87
N ARG A 169 -5.92 21.37 3.89
CA ARG A 169 -7.04 20.43 3.97
C ARG A 169 -6.55 19.02 3.68
N ARG A 170 -7.14 18.00 4.29
CA ARG A 170 -6.81 16.59 4.07
C ARG A 170 -8.01 15.85 3.49
N PHE A 171 -7.74 15.01 2.51
CA PHE A 171 -8.69 14.19 1.81
C PHE A 171 -8.26 12.74 1.92
N PHE A 172 -9.22 11.87 2.22
CA PHE A 172 -9.02 10.43 2.25
C PHE A 172 -9.80 9.82 1.11
N SER A 173 -9.13 8.99 0.31
CA SER A 173 -9.78 8.20 -0.73
C SER A 173 -9.42 6.74 -0.52
N SER A 174 -10.40 5.86 -0.66
CA SER A 174 -10.19 4.42 -0.65
C SER A 174 -10.89 3.80 -1.85
N VAL A 175 -10.21 2.88 -2.51
CA VAL A 175 -10.78 2.07 -3.59
C VAL A 175 -10.49 0.62 -3.30
N THR A 176 -11.48 -0.25 -3.52
CA THR A 176 -11.30 -1.70 -3.47
C THR A 176 -11.40 -2.25 -4.87
N VAL A 177 -10.41 -3.03 -5.26
CA VAL A 177 -10.33 -3.70 -6.57
C VAL A 177 -10.36 -5.19 -6.33
N THR A 178 -11.35 -5.87 -6.89
CA THR A 178 -11.39 -7.34 -6.88
C THR A 178 -10.33 -7.89 -7.83
N THR A 179 -9.67 -8.99 -7.45
CA THR A 179 -8.59 -9.61 -8.20
C THR A 179 -8.99 -11.02 -8.68
N PRO A 180 -10.01 -11.15 -9.55
CA PRO A 180 -10.53 -12.46 -9.98
C PRO A 180 -9.48 -13.30 -10.71
N ASN A 181 -8.49 -12.68 -11.36
CA ASN A 181 -7.40 -13.40 -12.02
C ASN A 181 -6.38 -13.98 -11.03
N LEU A 182 -6.30 -13.47 -9.80
CA LEU A 182 -5.54 -14.13 -8.71
C LEU A 182 -6.29 -15.36 -8.17
N ASN A 183 -7.56 -15.53 -8.53
CA ASN A 183 -8.35 -16.75 -8.31
C ASN A 183 -8.29 -17.70 -9.52
N SER A 184 -7.42 -17.43 -10.51
CA SER A 184 -7.35 -18.22 -11.74
C SER A 184 -6.93 -19.66 -11.46
N LYS A 185 -7.80 -20.60 -11.84
CA LYS A 185 -7.51 -22.04 -11.94
C LYS A 185 -6.76 -22.39 -13.23
N ASN A 186 -6.25 -21.41 -13.97
CA ASN A 186 -5.68 -21.61 -15.31
C ASN A 186 -4.15 -21.73 -15.22
N PRO A 187 -3.53 -22.83 -15.72
CA PRO A 187 -2.08 -23.07 -15.63
C PRO A 187 -1.21 -22.21 -16.57
N PHE A 188 -1.71 -21.08 -17.07
CA PHE A 188 -0.91 -20.19 -17.92
C PHE A 188 0.08 -19.41 -17.06
N ILE A 189 1.27 -19.99 -16.87
CA ILE A 189 2.60 -19.42 -16.61
C ILE A 189 3.36 -20.37 -15.67
N PHE A 190 3.97 -21.39 -16.27
CA PHE A 190 5.29 -21.92 -15.94
C PHE A 190 5.95 -22.35 -17.25
#